data_AF-A0A6H5G5P9-F1
#
_entry.id   AF-A0A6H5G5P9-F1
#
_cell.length_a   1.000
_cell.length_b   1.000
_cell.length_c   1.000
_cell.angle_alpha   90.00
_cell.angle_beta   90.00
_cell.angle_gamma   90.00
#
_symmetry.space_group_name_H-M   'P 1'
#
loop_
_entity.id
_entity.type
_entity.pdbx_description
1 polymer ?
#
loop_
_entity_poly.entity_id
_entity_poly.type
_entity_poly.pdbx_seq_one_letter_code
_entity_poly.pdbx_strand_id
1 'polypeptide(L)'
;RQALIDVVHDINGKRSSQLVRSLGLFIDPDTNLIRVCGRLTLSHQHQDTKHPMLLPTDHHLTRLIIDHSHHLNLHGGPKITLGHLRQRFWIVNGKEQVRRHLSKCNQCFQLKPIPFKPPMGKLPLSRTIPSSAFLSVGVDYAGPFLISSARLRGTATLKAYVVLFVCFSSKALHIEVATSLSTPAFIAAFRRFCDRRGNPQHVYSDNGSNFVGAAAELRHLQSLLSNPSHRSLTTTEASVHGTQWHFIPPRAPHFGGLWEASVKQTKRLLQVSMRGQRLDLESFQSLLIRIEAILNSRPIQDISPDASDDIEYLTPGHFLILRPLTAAPPNVPDPFELSVSPRGQYRHVKELALHFWKRWSREYLTSQQALQKWNKPDSRSPQVGQVVIILEDDLPPLSWKLGRISRLFPGPDEVSRVAEVRTPNGILCRPLRKLCPLPTQ
;
A
#
# COMPACT_ATOMS: atom_id res chain seq x y z
N ARG A 1 -33.32 -32.54 3.34
CA ARG A 1 -34.36 -33.57 3.51
C ARG A 1 -35.57 -33.28 2.63
N GLN A 2 -36.26 -32.15 2.79
CA GLN A 2 -37.42 -31.78 1.95
C GLN A 2 -37.12 -31.84 0.43
N ALA A 3 -36.01 -31.24 -0.01
CA ALA A 3 -35.62 -31.26 -1.43
C ALA A 3 -35.40 -32.66 -2.04
N LEU A 4 -35.07 -33.70 -1.24
CA LEU A 4 -34.98 -35.08 -1.75
C LEU A 4 -36.35 -35.76 -1.78
N ILE A 5 -37.21 -35.45 -0.80
CA ILE A 5 -38.59 -35.93 -0.75
C ILE A 5 -39.37 -35.41 -1.97
N ASP A 6 -39.19 -34.13 -2.30
CA ASP A 6 -39.79 -33.50 -3.48
C ASP A 6 -39.30 -34.17 -4.77
N VAL A 7 -38.01 -34.52 -4.86
CA VAL A 7 -37.44 -35.26 -6.00
C VAL A 7 -38.04 -36.67 -6.12
N VAL A 8 -38.25 -37.38 -5.02
CA VAL A 8 -38.90 -38.70 -5.03
C VAL A 8 -40.36 -38.59 -5.50
N HIS A 9 -41.09 -37.58 -5.01
CA HIS A 9 -42.45 -37.32 -5.48
C HIS A 9 -42.49 -36.95 -6.96
N ASP A 10 -41.53 -36.17 -7.47
CA ASP A 10 -41.43 -35.82 -8.88
C ASP A 10 -41.12 -37.03 -9.78
N ILE A 11 -40.24 -37.93 -9.33
CA ILE A 11 -39.92 -39.19 -10.02
C ILE A 11 -41.17 -40.07 -10.11
N ASN A 12 -41.92 -40.21 -9.01
CA ASN A 12 -43.11 -41.07 -8.94
C ASN A 12 -44.37 -40.45 -9.58
N GLY A 13 -44.49 -39.12 -9.57
CA GLY A 13 -45.71 -38.38 -9.92
C GLY A 13 -45.79 -37.85 -11.34
N LYS A 14 -44.83 -38.15 -12.23
CA LYS A 14 -44.72 -37.62 -13.62
C LYS A 14 -44.69 -36.08 -13.76
N ARG A 15 -44.72 -35.30 -12.67
CA ARG A 15 -44.38 -33.87 -12.67
C ARG A 15 -42.86 -33.74 -12.71
N SER A 16 -42.29 -33.75 -13.90
CA SER A 16 -40.84 -33.71 -14.03
C SER A 16 -40.29 -32.28 -13.84
N SER A 17 -39.80 -32.00 -12.63
CA SER A 17 -38.90 -30.87 -12.42
C SER A 17 -37.72 -30.93 -13.40
N GLN A 18 -37.20 -29.75 -13.76
CA GLN A 18 -36.09 -29.63 -14.72
C GLN A 18 -34.88 -30.47 -14.30
N LEU A 19 -34.64 -30.64 -12.99
CA LEU A 19 -33.57 -31.47 -12.46
C LEU A 19 -33.77 -32.94 -12.83
N VAL A 20 -34.95 -33.51 -12.58
CA VAL A 20 -35.28 -34.91 -12.91
C VAL A 20 -35.13 -35.16 -14.41
N ARG A 21 -35.64 -34.24 -15.25
CA ARG A 21 -35.58 -34.34 -16.72
C ARG A 21 -34.15 -34.25 -17.26
N SER A 22 -33.37 -33.30 -16.77
CA SER A 22 -32.01 -33.04 -17.27
C SER A 22 -30.99 -34.11 -16.87
N LEU A 23 -31.23 -34.80 -15.75
CA LEU A 23 -30.34 -35.82 -15.20
C LEU A 23 -30.90 -37.26 -15.31
N GLY A 24 -32.11 -37.43 -15.84
CA GLY A 24 -32.77 -38.73 -15.92
C GLY A 24 -32.83 -39.44 -14.57
N LEU A 25 -33.23 -38.76 -13.50
CA LEU A 25 -33.16 -39.34 -12.16
C LEU A 25 -34.08 -40.57 -12.02
N PHE A 26 -33.58 -41.64 -11.41
CA PHE A 26 -34.33 -42.85 -11.13
C PHE A 26 -33.97 -43.41 -9.74
N ILE A 27 -34.84 -44.25 -9.20
CA ILE A 27 -34.58 -45.00 -7.97
C ILE A 27 -34.03 -46.36 -8.38
N ASP A 28 -32.83 -46.67 -7.92
CA ASP A 28 -32.20 -47.97 -8.11
C ASP A 28 -32.92 -49.03 -7.27
N PRO A 29 -33.52 -50.07 -7.88
CA PRO A 29 -34.31 -51.07 -7.15
C PRO A 29 -33.47 -51.90 -6.18
N ASP A 30 -32.17 -52.08 -6.43
CA ASP A 30 -31.31 -52.90 -5.59
C ASP A 30 -30.85 -52.15 -4.34
N THR A 31 -30.59 -50.85 -4.48
CA THR A 31 -30.02 -50.02 -3.40
C THR A 31 -31.02 -49.05 -2.77
N ASN A 32 -32.20 -48.86 -3.37
CA ASN A 32 -33.17 -47.82 -3.04
C ASN A 32 -32.58 -46.39 -3.01
N LEU A 33 -31.49 -46.16 -3.75
CA LEU A 33 -30.84 -44.86 -3.87
C LEU A 33 -31.28 -44.14 -5.14
N ILE A 34 -31.38 -42.82 -5.06
CA ILE A 34 -31.62 -41.98 -6.23
C ILE A 34 -30.32 -41.88 -7.02
N ARG A 35 -30.34 -42.27 -8.28
CA ARG A 35 -29.20 -42.22 -9.21
C ARG A 35 -29.52 -41.40 -10.45
N VAL A 36 -28.46 -40.93 -11.10
CA VAL A 36 -28.54 -40.20 -12.37
C VAL A 36 -28.57 -41.18 -13.54
N CYS A 37 -29.52 -41.04 -14.46
CA CYS A 37 -29.50 -41.74 -15.75
C CYS A 37 -29.03 -40.76 -16.83
N GLY A 38 -27.73 -40.80 -17.12
CA GLY A 38 -27.10 -39.94 -18.10
C GLY A 38 -26.86 -40.61 -19.44
N ARG A 39 -26.10 -39.94 -20.31
CA ARG A 39 -25.70 -40.45 -21.64
C ARG A 39 -24.57 -41.49 -21.61
N LEU A 40 -24.16 -41.94 -20.41
CA LEU A 40 -23.00 -42.80 -20.22
C LEU A 40 -23.36 -44.29 -20.04
N THR A 41 -24.64 -44.66 -20.17
CA THR A 41 -25.12 -46.03 -19.95
C THR A 41 -24.36 -47.08 -20.76
N LEU A 42 -24.05 -46.78 -22.03
CA LEU A 42 -23.35 -47.69 -22.94
C LEU A 42 -21.81 -47.67 -22.80
N SER A 43 -21.25 -46.85 -21.90
CA SER A 43 -19.79 -46.80 -21.71
C SER A 43 -19.27 -48.09 -21.06
N HIS A 44 -17.96 -48.36 -21.13
CA HIS A 44 -17.32 -49.47 -20.40
C HIS A 44 -16.92 -49.09 -18.95
N GLN A 45 -17.52 -48.04 -18.39
CA GLN A 45 -17.19 -47.56 -17.04
C GLN A 45 -17.89 -48.37 -15.94
N HIS A 46 -17.42 -48.21 -14.70
CA HIS A 46 -18.08 -48.79 -13.53
C HIS A 46 -19.52 -48.25 -13.36
N GLN A 47 -20.42 -49.06 -12.78
CA GLN A 47 -21.84 -48.73 -12.68
C GLN A 47 -22.10 -47.42 -11.92
N ASP A 48 -21.35 -47.16 -10.85
CA ASP A 48 -21.43 -45.89 -10.11
C ASP A 48 -20.99 -44.67 -10.94
N THR A 49 -20.14 -44.85 -11.94
CA THR A 49 -19.71 -43.75 -12.83
C THR A 49 -20.74 -43.50 -13.93
N LYS A 50 -21.39 -44.57 -14.41
CA LYS A 50 -22.52 -44.47 -15.34
C LYS A 50 -23.74 -43.83 -14.68
N HIS A 51 -24.02 -44.26 -13.46
CA HIS A 51 -25.21 -43.92 -12.68
C HIS A 51 -24.84 -43.43 -11.27
N PRO A 52 -24.23 -42.24 -11.17
CA PRO A 52 -23.79 -41.72 -9.88
C PRO A 52 -24.96 -41.43 -8.94
N MET A 53 -24.73 -41.66 -7.66
CA MET A 53 -25.71 -41.42 -6.58
C MET A 53 -25.95 -39.92 -6.39
N LEU A 54 -27.21 -39.52 -6.34
CA LEU A 54 -27.58 -38.12 -6.16
C LEU A 54 -27.33 -37.69 -4.70
N LEU A 55 -26.54 -36.63 -4.54
CA LEU A 55 -26.32 -36.00 -3.23
C LEU A 55 -27.05 -34.67 -3.15
N PRO A 56 -27.74 -34.39 -2.03
CA PRO A 56 -28.43 -33.13 -1.82
C PRO A 56 -27.44 -31.97 -1.70
N THR A 57 -27.91 -30.79 -2.14
CA THR A 57 -27.23 -29.52 -1.90
C THR A 57 -27.20 -29.22 -0.40
N ASP A 58 -26.07 -28.70 0.09
CA ASP A 58 -25.91 -28.16 1.45
C ASP A 58 -26.26 -29.11 2.61
N HIS A 59 -25.91 -30.40 2.48
CA HIS A 59 -26.07 -31.40 3.54
C HIS A 59 -24.74 -31.77 4.20
N HIS A 60 -24.76 -32.12 5.49
CA HIS A 60 -23.56 -32.50 6.25
C HIS A 60 -22.78 -33.66 5.59
N LEU A 61 -23.48 -34.73 5.21
CA LEU A 61 -22.88 -35.86 4.49
C LEU A 61 -22.22 -35.44 3.17
N THR A 62 -22.88 -34.57 2.39
CA THR A 62 -22.31 -34.05 1.13
C THR A 62 -21.01 -33.29 1.40
N ARG A 63 -20.94 -32.50 2.48
CA ARG A 63 -19.72 -31.79 2.87
C ARG A 63 -18.60 -32.76 3.27
N LEU A 64 -18.90 -33.81 4.04
CA LEU A 64 -17.91 -34.83 4.41
C LEU A 64 -17.37 -35.59 3.19
N ILE A 65 -18.24 -35.92 2.23
CA ILE A 65 -17.84 -36.59 0.99
C ILE A 65 -16.94 -35.67 0.13
N ILE A 66 -17.28 -34.38 0.03
CA ILE A 66 -16.43 -33.39 -0.66
C ILE A 66 -15.07 -33.29 0.04
N ASP A 67 -15.05 -33.19 1.37
CA ASP A 67 -13.81 -33.07 2.17
C ASP A 67 -12.91 -34.30 2.00
N HIS A 68 -13.48 -35.50 2.12
CA HIS A 68 -12.78 -36.75 1.91
C HIS A 68 -12.18 -36.83 0.49
N SER A 69 -12.98 -36.49 -0.53
CA SER A 69 -12.50 -36.44 -1.91
C SER A 69 -11.40 -35.38 -2.11
N HIS A 70 -11.49 -34.24 -1.44
CA HIS A 70 -10.50 -33.18 -1.52
C HIS A 70 -9.16 -33.62 -0.92
N HIS A 71 -9.19 -34.33 0.22
CA HIS A 71 -8.01 -34.90 0.88
C HIS A 71 -7.39 -36.04 0.07
N LEU A 72 -8.19 -36.97 -0.46
CA LEU A 72 -7.70 -38.07 -1.32
C LEU A 72 -6.96 -37.55 -2.55
N ASN A 73 -7.43 -36.43 -3.12
CA ASN A 73 -6.81 -35.79 -4.28
C ASN A 73 -5.72 -34.77 -3.88
N LEU A 74 -5.12 -34.91 -2.68
CA LEU A 74 -4.03 -34.07 -2.18
C LEU A 74 -4.32 -32.57 -2.31
N HIS A 75 -5.51 -32.15 -1.88
CA HIS A 75 -5.98 -30.77 -1.97
C HIS A 75 -6.14 -30.24 -3.41
N GLY A 76 -6.39 -31.13 -4.38
CA GLY A 76 -6.66 -30.78 -5.76
C GLY A 76 -7.79 -29.77 -5.94
N GLY A 77 -7.63 -28.85 -6.90
CA GLY A 77 -8.58 -27.76 -7.12
C GLY A 77 -10.01 -28.21 -7.47
N PRO A 78 -10.97 -27.27 -7.55
CA PRO A 78 -12.39 -27.61 -7.70
C PRO A 78 -12.73 -28.51 -8.89
N LYS A 79 -11.98 -28.42 -9.99
CA LYS A 79 -12.18 -29.28 -11.17
C LYS A 79 -11.79 -30.73 -10.90
N ILE A 80 -10.64 -30.96 -10.26
CA ILE A 80 -10.12 -32.29 -9.95
C ILE A 80 -11.04 -32.97 -8.92
N THR A 81 -11.33 -32.25 -7.83
CA THR A 81 -12.23 -32.75 -6.78
C THR A 81 -13.61 -33.08 -7.35
N LEU A 82 -14.19 -32.21 -8.17
CA LEU A 82 -15.49 -32.49 -8.82
C LEU A 82 -15.42 -33.68 -9.80
N GLY A 83 -14.31 -33.83 -10.54
CA GLY A 83 -14.10 -34.95 -11.44
C GLY A 83 -14.09 -36.29 -10.70
N HIS A 84 -13.34 -36.37 -9.60
CA HIS A 84 -13.29 -37.55 -8.74
C HIS A 84 -14.67 -37.86 -8.12
N LEU A 85 -15.35 -36.84 -7.58
CA LEU A 85 -16.71 -36.99 -7.03
C LEU A 85 -17.68 -37.57 -8.07
N ARG A 86 -17.63 -37.09 -9.32
CA ARG A 86 -18.51 -37.54 -10.41
C ARG A 86 -18.35 -39.00 -10.81
N GLN A 87 -17.30 -39.68 -10.39
CA GLN A 87 -17.14 -41.12 -10.61
C GLN A 87 -18.11 -41.95 -9.76
N ARG A 88 -18.69 -41.38 -8.70
CA ARG A 88 -19.62 -42.10 -7.80
C ARG A 88 -20.83 -41.29 -7.35
N PHE A 89 -20.71 -39.97 -7.32
CA PHE A 89 -21.71 -39.06 -6.76
C PHE A 89 -22.02 -37.90 -7.71
N TRP A 90 -23.30 -37.55 -7.78
CA TRP A 90 -23.78 -36.36 -8.46
C TRP A 90 -24.34 -35.36 -7.45
N ILE A 91 -23.59 -34.31 -7.16
CA ILE A 91 -24.02 -33.26 -6.24
C ILE A 91 -24.82 -32.21 -7.02
N VAL A 92 -26.03 -31.91 -6.57
CA VAL A 92 -26.83 -30.81 -7.12
C VAL A 92 -26.08 -29.49 -6.92
N ASN A 93 -25.90 -28.72 -7.99
CA ASN A 93 -25.01 -27.54 -8.02
C ASN A 93 -23.57 -27.83 -7.55
N GLY A 94 -23.07 -29.05 -7.81
CA GLY A 94 -21.80 -29.55 -7.28
C GLY A 94 -20.58 -28.66 -7.54
N LYS A 95 -20.52 -27.98 -8.69
CA LYS A 95 -19.43 -27.04 -8.99
C LYS A 95 -19.35 -25.89 -7.97
N GLU A 96 -20.49 -25.35 -7.55
CA GLU A 96 -20.53 -24.27 -6.57
C GLU A 96 -20.32 -24.79 -5.15
N GLN A 97 -20.90 -25.95 -4.82
CA GLN A 97 -20.71 -26.60 -3.53
C GLN A 97 -19.24 -26.95 -3.26
N VAL A 98 -18.57 -27.55 -4.24
CA VAL A 98 -17.14 -27.86 -4.15
C VAL A 98 -16.30 -26.60 -4.00
N ARG A 99 -16.57 -25.53 -4.78
CA ARG A 99 -15.85 -24.26 -4.62
C ARG A 99 -16.03 -23.64 -3.24
N ARG A 100 -17.27 -23.57 -2.75
CA ARG A 100 -17.61 -23.03 -1.43
C ARG A 100 -16.99 -23.85 -0.30
N HIS A 101 -16.85 -25.17 -0.48
CA HIS A 101 -16.22 -26.02 0.50
C HIS A 101 -14.69 -25.84 0.50
N LEU A 102 -14.06 -25.91 -0.67
CA LEU A 102 -12.61 -25.77 -0.83
C LEU A 102 -12.11 -24.36 -0.42
N SER A 103 -12.92 -23.31 -0.57
CA SER A 103 -12.55 -21.97 -0.11
C SER A 103 -12.42 -21.86 1.41
N LYS A 104 -12.96 -22.84 2.16
CA LYS A 104 -12.83 -22.96 3.61
C LYS A 104 -11.67 -23.87 4.05
N CYS A 105 -10.98 -24.52 3.11
CA CYS A 105 -9.85 -25.37 3.45
C CYS A 105 -8.66 -24.51 3.89
N ASN A 106 -8.21 -24.69 5.13
CA ASN A 106 -7.08 -23.94 5.68
C ASN A 106 -5.78 -24.16 4.91
N GLN A 107 -5.49 -25.40 4.49
CA GLN A 107 -4.27 -25.72 3.73
C GLN A 107 -4.28 -25.01 2.36
N CYS A 108 -5.39 -25.07 1.63
CA CYS A 108 -5.53 -24.35 0.36
C CYS A 108 -5.48 -22.83 0.55
N PHE A 109 -6.08 -22.32 1.63
CA PHE A 109 -6.07 -20.89 1.92
C PHE A 109 -4.66 -20.38 2.23
N GLN A 110 -3.85 -21.15 2.95
CA GLN A 110 -2.46 -20.78 3.26
C GLN A 110 -1.57 -20.65 2.01
N LEU A 111 -1.86 -21.38 0.93
CA LEU A 111 -1.16 -21.24 -0.35
C LEU A 111 -1.46 -19.91 -1.03
N LYS A 112 -2.70 -19.43 -0.94
CA LYS A 112 -3.15 -18.18 -1.58
C LYS A 112 -4.12 -17.41 -0.68
N PRO A 113 -3.60 -16.81 0.40
CA PRO A 113 -4.43 -16.14 1.39
C PRO A 113 -4.96 -14.81 0.86
N ILE A 114 -6.19 -14.46 1.25
CA ILE A 114 -6.86 -13.25 0.77
C ILE A 114 -6.88 -12.22 1.92
N PRO A 115 -6.11 -11.11 1.82
CA PRO A 115 -6.04 -10.11 2.88
C PRO A 115 -7.35 -9.34 3.02
N PHE A 116 -7.52 -8.69 4.16
CA PHE A 116 -8.55 -7.66 4.32
C PHE A 116 -8.33 -6.49 3.36
N LYS A 117 -9.41 -5.92 2.87
CA LYS A 117 -9.40 -4.75 1.98
C LYS A 117 -10.20 -3.60 2.61
N PRO A 118 -9.71 -2.99 3.70
CA PRO A 118 -10.39 -1.83 4.26
C PRO A 118 -10.43 -0.69 3.22
N PRO A 119 -11.50 0.12 3.23
CA PRO A 119 -11.63 1.24 2.31
C PRO A 119 -10.50 2.25 2.53
N MET A 120 -10.16 3.00 1.48
CA MET A 120 -9.07 4.00 1.57
C MET A 120 -9.39 5.08 2.61
N GLY A 121 -8.37 5.52 3.35
CA GLY A 121 -8.51 6.58 4.35
C GLY A 121 -8.68 7.96 3.72
N LYS A 122 -9.28 8.88 4.48
CA LYS A 122 -9.27 10.31 4.14
C LYS A 122 -7.83 10.81 4.14
N LEU A 123 -7.55 11.83 3.31
CA LEU A 123 -6.26 12.50 3.33
C LEU A 123 -6.08 13.25 4.66
N PRO A 124 -4.86 13.28 5.23
CA PRO A 124 -4.59 14.03 6.44
C PRO A 124 -4.66 15.55 6.18
N LEU A 125 -4.97 16.33 7.21
CA LEU A 125 -5.10 17.79 7.11
C LEU A 125 -3.86 18.47 6.52
N SER A 126 -2.68 17.96 6.85
CA SER A 126 -1.38 18.37 6.30
C SER A 126 -1.26 18.23 4.77
N ARG A 127 -2.17 17.50 4.11
CA ARG A 127 -2.26 17.38 2.65
C ARG A 127 -3.43 18.16 2.04
N THR A 128 -4.36 18.66 2.86
CA THR A 128 -5.61 19.29 2.39
C THR A 128 -5.71 20.77 2.75
N ILE A 129 -4.84 21.28 3.64
CA ILE A 129 -4.78 22.69 4.01
C ILE A 129 -3.53 23.34 3.38
N PRO A 130 -3.65 24.54 2.80
CA PRO A 130 -2.49 25.35 2.41
C PRO A 130 -1.56 25.59 3.60
N SER A 131 -0.27 25.31 3.42
CA SER A 131 0.74 25.47 4.48
C SER A 131 2.04 25.99 3.90
N SER A 132 2.93 26.57 4.72
CA SER A 132 4.30 26.79 4.28
C SER A 132 4.93 25.50 3.77
N ALA A 133 5.78 25.62 2.75
CA ALA A 133 6.52 24.48 2.22
C ALA A 133 7.34 23.83 3.34
N PHE A 134 7.32 22.50 3.38
CA PHE A 134 8.01 21.69 4.38
C PHE A 134 7.52 21.82 5.84
N LEU A 135 6.33 22.39 6.09
CA LEU A 135 5.73 22.37 7.44
C LEU A 135 5.49 20.94 7.94
N SER A 136 5.01 20.07 7.04
CA SER A 136 4.86 18.63 7.28
C SER A 136 5.66 17.87 6.23
N VAL A 137 6.56 17.01 6.68
CA VAL A 137 7.49 16.27 5.80
C VAL A 137 7.46 14.78 6.05
N GLY A 138 7.50 14.01 4.96
CA GLY A 138 7.86 12.60 4.99
C GLY A 138 9.35 12.45 4.72
N VAL A 139 10.04 11.63 5.50
CA VAL A 139 11.47 11.38 5.34
C VAL A 139 11.74 9.91 5.05
N ASP A 140 12.62 9.66 4.08
CA ASP A 140 13.01 8.31 3.68
C ASP A 140 14.44 8.28 3.14
N TYR A 141 15.04 7.09 3.18
CA TYR A 141 16.35 6.81 2.64
C TYR A 141 16.27 6.11 1.29
N ALA A 142 17.13 6.52 0.36
CA ALA A 142 17.44 5.77 -0.85
C ALA A 142 18.90 5.32 -0.83
N GLY A 143 19.15 4.08 -1.24
CA GLY A 143 20.49 3.52 -1.35
C GLY A 143 20.54 2.05 -0.91
N PRO A 144 21.74 1.49 -0.72
CA PRO A 144 23.04 2.18 -0.88
C PRO A 144 23.38 2.48 -2.36
N PHE A 145 24.13 3.55 -2.58
CA PHE A 145 24.81 3.87 -3.83
C PHE A 145 26.32 3.75 -3.63
N LEU A 146 27.03 3.24 -4.63
CA LEU A 146 28.49 3.12 -4.56
C LEU A 146 29.14 4.36 -5.17
N ILE A 147 29.88 5.11 -4.35
CA ILE A 147 30.64 6.29 -4.76
C ILE A 147 32.15 6.02 -4.64
N SER A 148 32.94 6.80 -5.36
CA SER A 148 34.41 6.76 -5.29
C SER A 148 34.90 7.61 -4.11
N SER A 149 35.90 7.12 -3.37
CA SER A 149 36.49 7.90 -2.27
C SER A 149 37.32 9.11 -2.76
N ALA A 150 37.83 9.05 -4.00
CA ALA A 150 38.51 10.16 -4.66
C ALA A 150 38.42 10.04 -6.19
N ARG A 151 38.85 11.08 -6.91
CA ARG A 151 38.89 11.13 -8.39
C ARG A 151 40.02 10.29 -9.02
N LEU A 152 40.77 9.53 -8.22
CA LEU A 152 41.92 8.74 -8.66
C LEU A 152 41.51 7.30 -9.04
N ARG A 153 42.24 6.69 -9.99
CA ARG A 153 42.05 5.29 -10.38
C ARG A 153 42.41 4.35 -9.23
N GLY A 154 41.63 3.28 -9.04
CA GLY A 154 41.90 2.25 -8.01
C GLY A 154 41.49 2.62 -6.58
N THR A 155 40.71 3.69 -6.41
CA THR A 155 40.28 4.17 -5.09
C THR A 155 39.18 3.31 -4.45
N ALA A 156 39.16 3.32 -3.12
CA ALA A 156 38.18 2.56 -2.35
C ALA A 156 36.75 3.03 -2.66
N THR A 157 35.82 2.09 -2.66
CA THR A 157 34.39 2.41 -2.82
C THR A 157 33.75 2.66 -1.47
N LEU A 158 32.94 3.71 -1.41
CA LEU A 158 32.17 4.07 -0.22
C LEU A 158 30.69 3.91 -0.51
N LYS A 159 29.93 3.51 0.52
CA LYS A 159 28.47 3.53 0.46
C LYS A 159 28.00 4.94 0.76
N ALA A 160 27.21 5.50 -0.15
CA ALA A 160 26.46 6.71 0.06
C ALA A 160 24.96 6.39 0.10
N TYR A 161 24.24 7.21 0.82
CA TYR A 161 22.81 7.15 0.98
C TYR A 161 22.24 8.54 0.68
N VAL A 162 21.00 8.56 0.21
CA VAL A 162 20.29 9.78 -0.11
C VAL A 162 19.13 9.90 0.86
N VAL A 163 19.06 11.00 1.58
CA VAL A 163 17.96 11.35 2.49
C VAL A 163 17.01 12.25 1.72
N LEU A 164 15.76 11.84 1.59
CA LEU A 164 14.73 12.60 0.90
C LEU A 164 13.74 13.17 1.92
N PHE A 165 13.50 14.47 1.86
CA PHE A 165 12.45 15.15 2.59
C PHE A 165 11.36 15.58 1.61
N VAL A 166 10.15 15.08 1.82
CA VAL A 166 9.02 15.29 0.90
C VAL A 166 7.94 16.10 1.60
N CYS A 167 7.67 17.31 1.10
CA CYS A 167 6.62 18.18 1.60
C CYS A 167 5.22 17.61 1.29
N PHE A 168 4.34 17.56 2.29
CA PHE A 168 3.00 17.00 2.14
C PHE A 168 2.04 17.87 1.34
N SER A 169 2.12 19.19 1.49
CA SER A 169 1.21 20.14 0.82
C SER A 169 1.61 20.35 -0.64
N SER A 170 2.89 20.65 -0.90
CA SER A 170 3.39 21.01 -2.24
C SER A 170 4.05 19.88 -3.02
N LYS A 171 4.26 18.70 -2.42
CA LYS A 171 5.10 17.61 -2.97
C LYS A 171 6.55 18.00 -3.30
N ALA A 172 7.01 19.14 -2.80
CA ALA A 172 8.38 19.60 -2.95
C ALA A 172 9.35 18.61 -2.29
N LEU A 173 10.50 18.44 -2.93
CA LEU A 173 11.58 17.59 -2.48
C LEU A 173 12.76 18.42 -2.02
N HIS A 174 13.38 17.97 -0.94
CA HIS A 174 14.73 18.35 -0.57
C HIS A 174 15.57 17.09 -0.40
N ILE A 175 16.77 17.09 -0.97
CA ILE A 175 17.61 15.91 -1.11
C ILE A 175 18.98 16.18 -0.47
N GLU A 176 19.36 15.32 0.46
CA GLU A 176 20.63 15.40 1.18
C GLU A 176 21.44 14.10 1.03
N VAL A 177 22.77 14.22 1.05
CA VAL A 177 23.67 13.06 1.06
C VAL A 177 23.99 12.66 2.50
N ALA A 178 23.99 11.36 2.77
CA ALA A 178 24.50 10.77 3.99
C ALA A 178 25.50 9.66 3.68
N THR A 179 26.59 9.59 4.43
CA THR A 179 27.66 8.58 4.24
C THR A 179 27.39 7.28 5.01
N SER A 180 26.34 7.24 5.84
CA SER A 180 25.90 6.04 6.56
C SER A 180 24.42 6.10 6.90
N LEU A 181 23.84 4.94 7.28
CA LEU A 181 22.50 4.82 7.88
C LEU A 181 22.53 5.00 9.41
N SER A 182 23.49 5.76 9.94
CA SER A 182 23.59 6.01 11.38
C SER A 182 22.72 7.20 11.79
N THR A 183 22.32 7.24 13.06
CA THR A 183 21.61 8.38 13.65
C THR A 183 22.38 9.71 13.48
N PRO A 184 23.70 9.79 13.77
CA PRO A 184 24.43 11.06 13.61
C PRO A 184 24.47 11.55 12.15
N ALA A 185 24.65 10.64 11.19
CA ALA A 185 24.63 10.99 9.77
C ALA A 185 23.26 11.52 9.33
N PHE A 186 22.18 10.92 9.84
CA PHE A 186 20.83 11.42 9.61
C PHE A 186 20.63 12.82 10.22
N ILE A 187 21.02 13.04 11.47
CA ILE A 187 20.87 14.34 12.14
C ILE A 187 21.62 15.44 11.41
N ALA A 188 22.83 15.15 10.92
CA ALA A 188 23.58 16.09 10.10
C ALA A 188 22.82 16.45 8.81
N ALA A 189 22.21 15.47 8.12
CA ALA A 189 21.37 15.72 6.95
C ALA A 189 20.10 16.51 7.30
N PHE A 190 19.45 16.17 8.41
CA PHE A 190 18.26 16.87 8.90
C PHE A 190 18.54 18.33 9.25
N ARG A 191 19.67 18.63 9.88
CA ARG A 191 20.10 20.00 10.17
C ARG A 191 20.32 20.80 8.89
N ARG A 192 21.06 20.27 7.90
CA ARG A 192 21.24 20.95 6.60
C ARG A 192 19.92 21.24 5.89
N PHE A 193 18.96 20.32 5.99
CA PHE A 193 17.60 20.54 5.51
C PHE A 193 16.91 21.70 6.25
N CYS A 194 16.92 21.68 7.59
CA CYS A 194 16.29 22.71 8.41
C CYS A 194 16.92 24.09 8.18
N ASP A 195 18.24 24.16 8.08
CA ASP A 195 18.98 25.41 7.83
C ASP A 195 18.64 26.02 6.46
N ARG A 196 18.29 25.18 5.47
CA ARG A 196 17.92 25.63 4.11
C ARG A 196 16.43 25.90 3.93
N ARG A 197 15.57 25.17 4.62
CA ARG A 197 14.11 25.15 4.36
C ARG A 197 13.26 25.63 5.55
N GLY A 198 13.87 25.84 6.71
CA GLY A 198 13.17 26.08 7.97
C GLY A 198 12.78 24.78 8.67
N ASN A 199 12.38 24.90 9.94
CA ASN A 199 12.06 23.74 10.76
C ASN A 199 10.65 23.19 10.46
N PRO A 200 10.52 21.87 10.25
CA PRO A 200 9.21 21.24 10.10
C PRO A 200 8.49 21.20 11.46
N GLN A 201 7.17 21.37 11.44
CA GLN A 201 6.33 21.12 12.60
C GLN A 201 6.04 19.63 12.77
N HIS A 202 5.93 18.89 11.66
CA HIS A 202 5.63 17.46 11.68
C HIS A 202 6.58 16.69 10.77
N VAL A 203 7.22 15.66 11.32
CA VAL A 203 8.09 14.73 10.58
C VAL A 203 7.49 13.34 10.62
N TYR A 204 7.37 12.68 9.46
CA TYR A 204 6.84 11.34 9.30
C TYR A 204 7.92 10.41 8.74
N SER A 205 8.18 9.28 9.39
CA SER A 205 9.17 8.29 8.93
C SER A 205 8.71 6.86 9.18
N ASP A 206 9.42 5.89 8.60
CA ASP A 206 9.36 4.50 9.07
C ASP A 206 10.10 4.32 10.41
N ASN A 207 10.08 3.10 10.94
CA ASN A 207 10.73 2.75 12.20
C ASN A 207 12.21 2.36 12.04
N GLY A 208 12.91 2.90 11.04
CA GLY A 208 14.35 2.75 10.90
C GLY A 208 15.09 3.20 12.15
N SER A 209 16.12 2.47 12.57
CA SER A 209 16.84 2.73 13.84
C SER A 209 17.49 4.12 13.88
N ASN A 210 17.95 4.61 12.73
CA ASN A 210 18.42 5.98 12.53
C ASN A 210 17.35 7.03 12.83
N PHE A 211 16.12 6.84 12.36
CA PHE A 211 15.01 7.75 12.63
C PHE A 211 14.53 7.66 14.08
N VAL A 212 14.46 6.44 14.64
CA VAL A 212 14.10 6.24 16.05
C VAL A 212 15.12 6.93 16.97
N GLY A 213 16.41 6.77 16.68
CA GLY A 213 17.48 7.46 17.40
C GLY A 213 17.38 8.99 17.26
N ALA A 214 17.15 9.49 16.05
CA ALA A 214 17.04 10.93 15.83
C ALA A 214 15.82 11.54 16.53
N ALA A 215 14.67 10.86 16.49
CA ALA A 215 13.48 11.28 17.20
C ALA A 215 13.67 11.25 18.73
N ALA A 216 14.51 10.35 19.26
CA ALA A 216 14.87 10.35 20.68
C ALA A 216 15.77 11.54 21.03
N GLU A 217 16.77 11.85 20.20
CA GLU A 217 17.66 12.99 20.40
C GLU A 217 16.91 14.33 20.33
N LEU A 218 15.99 14.49 19.37
CA LEU A 218 15.14 15.68 19.28
C LEU A 218 14.25 15.85 20.52
N ARG A 219 13.66 14.75 21.03
CA ARG A 219 12.88 14.79 22.28
C ARG A 219 13.75 15.16 23.48
N HIS A 220 14.98 14.67 23.54
CA HIS A 220 15.92 15.04 24.60
C HIS A 220 16.26 16.53 24.56
N LEU A 221 16.59 17.07 23.38
CA LEU A 221 16.84 18.52 23.20
C LEU A 221 15.63 19.37 23.59
N GLN A 222 14.41 18.97 23.19
CA GLN A 222 13.18 19.65 23.59
C GLN A 222 12.99 19.68 25.11
N SER A 223 13.32 18.58 25.81
CA SER A 223 13.23 18.51 27.26
C SER A 223 14.24 19.44 27.97
N LEU A 224 15.44 19.60 27.42
CA LEU A 224 16.45 20.53 27.94
C LEU A 224 16.03 21.98 27.76
N LEU A 225 15.52 22.34 26.58
CA LEU A 225 15.08 23.71 26.27
C LEU A 225 13.83 24.14 27.06
N SER A 226 13.00 23.17 27.45
CA SER A 226 11.82 23.39 28.32
C SER A 226 12.22 23.66 29.78
N ASN A 227 13.46 23.35 30.17
CA ASN A 227 13.96 23.59 31.52
C ASN A 227 14.48 25.04 31.66
N PRO A 228 13.92 25.87 32.57
CA PRO A 228 14.33 27.26 32.76
C PRO A 228 15.84 27.46 33.01
N SER A 229 16.51 26.47 33.60
CA SER A 229 17.94 26.51 33.94
C SER A 229 18.87 26.38 32.73
N HIS A 230 18.38 25.88 31.59
CA HIS A 230 19.17 25.62 30.38
C HIS A 230 18.85 26.57 29.23
N ARG A 231 18.11 27.66 29.50
CA ARG A 231 17.65 28.63 28.49
C ARG A 231 18.76 29.45 27.82
N SER A 232 20.01 29.33 28.29
CA SER A 232 21.19 29.96 27.67
C SER A 232 21.83 29.13 26.56
N LEU A 233 21.32 27.93 26.26
CA LEU A 233 21.72 27.18 25.07
C LEU A 233 21.30 27.97 23.82
N THR A 234 22.24 28.13 22.89
CA THR A 234 22.19 29.09 21.78
C THR A 234 20.94 28.96 20.91
N THR A 235 20.51 30.07 20.32
CA THR A 235 19.32 30.24 19.47
C THR A 235 19.21 29.23 18.32
N THR A 236 20.33 28.64 17.89
CA THR A 236 20.40 27.58 16.88
C THR A 236 19.85 26.23 17.37
N GLU A 237 20.07 25.85 18.62
CA GLU A 237 19.54 24.60 19.20
C GLU A 237 18.05 24.73 19.58
N ALA A 238 17.61 25.93 19.94
CA ALA A 238 16.21 26.26 20.21
C ALA A 238 15.29 26.13 18.97
N SER A 239 15.86 26.04 17.78
CA SER A 239 15.12 26.11 16.51
C SER A 239 14.26 24.86 16.23
N VAL A 240 14.64 23.67 16.75
CA VAL A 240 13.87 22.40 16.60
C VAL A 240 12.83 22.21 17.72
N HIS A 241 12.63 23.24 18.55
CA HIS A 241 11.64 23.22 19.61
C HIS A 241 10.22 23.16 19.00
N GLY A 242 9.50 22.07 19.27
CA GLY A 242 8.10 21.88 18.83
C GLY A 242 7.90 20.99 17.60
N THR A 243 8.96 20.45 16.99
CA THR A 243 8.81 19.43 15.94
C THR A 243 8.25 18.14 16.54
N GLN A 244 7.12 17.65 15.99
CA GLN A 244 6.49 16.40 16.37
C GLN A 244 6.88 15.29 15.39
N TRP A 245 7.39 14.18 15.92
CA TRP A 245 7.77 13.02 15.13
C TRP A 245 6.67 11.93 15.14
N HIS A 246 6.34 11.43 13.96
CA HIS A 246 5.29 10.44 13.73
C HIS A 246 5.87 9.22 13.00
N PHE A 247 5.70 8.03 13.58
CA PHE A 247 6.16 6.78 12.97
C PHE A 247 5.01 6.07 12.27
N ILE A 248 5.21 5.69 11.01
CA ILE A 248 4.23 4.83 10.31
C ILE A 248 4.25 3.41 10.89
N PRO A 249 3.13 2.67 10.84
CA PRO A 249 3.11 1.29 11.28
C PRO A 249 4.17 0.46 10.53
N PRO A 250 4.88 -0.47 11.20
CA PRO A 250 5.86 -1.32 10.55
C PRO A 250 5.27 -2.07 9.35
N ARG A 251 6.05 -2.17 8.26
CA ARG A 251 5.64 -2.85 7.01
C ARG A 251 4.32 -2.31 6.42
N ALA A 252 4.10 -1.00 6.54
CA ALA A 252 2.94 -0.32 5.98
C ALA A 252 3.32 0.71 4.90
N PRO A 253 3.96 0.29 3.79
CA PRO A 253 4.49 1.18 2.75
C PRO A 253 3.43 2.15 2.16
N HIS A 254 2.18 1.70 2.07
CA HIS A 254 1.05 2.52 1.65
C HIS A 254 0.80 3.78 2.52
N PHE A 255 1.23 3.81 3.79
CA PHE A 255 1.19 5.04 4.59
C PHE A 255 2.25 6.06 4.13
N GLY A 256 3.32 5.60 3.47
CA GLY A 256 4.41 6.40 2.91
C GLY A 256 4.38 6.62 1.40
N GLY A 257 3.28 6.27 0.72
CA GLY A 257 3.21 6.28 -0.74
C GLY A 257 3.62 7.61 -1.42
N LEU A 258 3.48 8.75 -0.72
CA LEU A 258 3.93 10.06 -1.22
C LEU A 258 5.46 10.15 -1.35
N TRP A 259 6.20 9.73 -0.32
CA TRP A 259 7.66 9.77 -0.33
C TRP A 259 8.26 8.56 -1.05
N GLU A 260 7.63 7.39 -1.01
CA GLU A 260 8.05 6.23 -1.79
C GLU A 260 8.05 6.51 -3.30
N ALA A 261 7.03 7.20 -3.81
CA ALA A 261 6.98 7.63 -5.20
C ALA A 261 8.16 8.55 -5.55
N SER A 262 8.53 9.43 -4.62
CA SER A 262 9.65 10.36 -4.79
C SER A 262 11.01 9.65 -4.74
N VAL A 263 11.16 8.66 -3.85
CA VAL A 263 12.32 7.76 -3.80
C VAL A 263 12.49 7.01 -5.12
N LYS A 264 11.40 6.46 -5.66
CA LYS A 264 11.41 5.75 -6.95
C LYS A 264 11.85 6.66 -8.10
N GLN A 265 11.32 7.88 -8.18
CA GLN A 265 11.69 8.85 -9.21
C GLN A 265 13.17 9.25 -9.10
N THR A 266 13.64 9.51 -7.89
CA THR A 266 15.05 9.88 -7.63
C THR A 266 16.00 8.73 -8.01
N LYS A 267 15.70 7.49 -7.60
CA LYS A 267 16.48 6.29 -7.97
C LYS A 267 16.57 6.12 -9.48
N ARG A 268 15.46 6.28 -10.20
CA ARG A 268 15.43 6.19 -11.67
C ARG A 268 16.35 7.23 -12.30
N LEU A 269 16.25 8.50 -11.90
CA LEU A 269 17.09 9.56 -12.45
C LEU A 269 18.58 9.32 -12.17
N LEU A 270 18.93 8.90 -10.95
CA LEU A 270 20.30 8.52 -10.61
C LEU A 270 20.82 7.38 -11.48
N GLN A 271 20.04 6.30 -11.65
CA GLN A 271 20.43 5.16 -12.48
C GLN A 271 20.69 5.57 -13.94
N VAL A 272 19.79 6.38 -14.51
CA VAL A 272 19.89 6.85 -15.91
C VAL A 272 21.05 7.84 -16.09
N SER A 273 21.28 8.73 -15.13
CA SER A 273 22.35 9.73 -15.20
C SER A 273 23.74 9.13 -14.95
N MET A 274 23.88 8.21 -13.99
CA MET A 274 25.18 7.62 -13.65
C MET A 274 25.63 6.56 -14.66
N ARG A 275 24.70 5.84 -15.33
CA ARG A 275 25.03 4.80 -16.33
C ARG A 275 26.10 3.79 -15.88
N GLY A 276 26.09 3.43 -14.59
CA GLY A 276 27.08 2.52 -14.00
C GLY A 276 28.43 3.16 -13.63
N GLN A 277 28.64 4.44 -13.93
CA GLN A 277 29.81 5.20 -13.47
C GLN A 277 29.72 5.48 -11.97
N ARG A 278 30.89 5.47 -11.31
CA ARG A 278 31.01 5.84 -9.90
C ARG A 278 31.46 7.28 -9.80
N LEU A 279 30.61 8.12 -9.22
CA LEU A 279 30.92 9.51 -8.95
C LEU A 279 31.66 9.62 -7.61
N ASP A 280 32.53 10.62 -7.47
CA ASP A 280 33.02 11.04 -6.16
C ASP A 280 31.90 11.78 -5.39
N LEU A 281 32.11 12.05 -4.11
CA LEU A 281 31.09 12.64 -3.25
C LEU A 281 30.57 13.99 -3.77
N GLU A 282 31.48 14.87 -4.23
CA GLU A 282 31.13 16.20 -4.74
C GLU A 282 30.30 16.13 -6.03
N SER A 283 30.70 15.29 -7.00
CA SER A 283 29.92 15.13 -8.24
C SER A 283 28.59 14.45 -7.97
N PHE A 284 28.55 13.49 -7.03
CA PHE A 284 27.31 12.84 -6.61
C PHE A 284 26.34 13.84 -5.98
N GLN A 285 26.82 14.69 -5.09
CA GLN A 285 26.04 15.77 -4.48
C GLN A 285 25.52 16.76 -5.53
N SER A 286 26.38 17.17 -6.47
CA SER A 286 25.99 18.07 -7.57
C SER A 286 24.89 17.47 -8.44
N LEU A 287 24.99 16.18 -8.77
CA LEU A 287 23.95 15.46 -9.51
C LEU A 287 22.63 15.41 -8.73
N LEU A 288 22.67 15.18 -7.42
CA LEU A 288 21.46 15.17 -6.58
C LEU A 288 20.78 16.53 -6.52
N ILE A 289 21.52 17.62 -6.41
CA ILE A 289 20.98 18.98 -6.46
C ILE A 289 20.29 19.22 -7.83
N ARG A 290 20.89 18.76 -8.92
CA ARG A 290 20.27 18.84 -10.26
C ARG A 290 18.99 18.01 -10.34
N ILE A 291 18.99 16.80 -9.76
CA ILE A 291 17.80 15.94 -9.68
C ILE A 291 16.70 16.59 -8.82
N GLU A 292 17.04 17.20 -7.68
CA GLU A 292 16.09 17.97 -6.86
C GLU A 292 15.44 19.08 -7.69
N ALA A 293 16.22 19.86 -8.45
CA ALA A 293 15.71 20.93 -9.30
C ALA A 293 14.75 20.42 -10.39
N ILE A 294 15.10 19.33 -11.07
CA ILE A 294 14.26 18.69 -12.09
C ILE A 294 12.95 18.22 -11.46
N LEU A 295 13.04 17.48 -10.36
CA LEU A 295 11.88 16.92 -9.70
C LEU A 295 10.98 18.01 -9.11
N ASN A 296 11.52 19.13 -8.62
CA ASN A 296 10.71 20.26 -8.16
C ASN A 296 10.13 21.09 -9.31
N SER A 297 10.56 20.88 -10.55
CA SER A 297 9.99 21.54 -11.73
C SER A 297 8.93 20.69 -12.43
N ARG A 298 8.63 19.50 -11.90
CA ARG A 298 7.61 18.61 -12.47
C ARG A 298 6.18 19.11 -12.16
N PRO A 299 5.20 18.79 -13.01
CA PRO A 299 3.79 18.99 -12.68
C PRO A 299 3.38 18.27 -11.38
N ILE A 300 2.63 18.92 -10.50
CA ILE A 300 2.09 18.30 -9.26
C ILE A 300 0.96 17.31 -9.58
N GLN A 301 0.28 17.52 -10.70
CA GLN A 301 -0.82 16.71 -11.22
C GLN A 301 -0.47 16.10 -12.58
N ASP A 302 -1.16 15.03 -12.95
CA ASP A 302 -1.05 14.47 -14.29
C ASP A 302 -1.66 15.47 -15.29
N ILE A 303 -0.90 15.81 -16.32
CA ILE A 303 -1.35 16.66 -17.41
C ILE A 303 -2.08 15.76 -18.43
N SER A 304 -3.27 16.19 -18.88
CA SER A 304 -4.01 15.49 -19.94
C SER A 304 -3.14 15.39 -21.20
N PRO A 305 -3.10 14.25 -21.90
CA PRO A 305 -2.35 14.14 -23.16
C PRO A 305 -2.90 15.06 -24.27
N ASP A 306 -4.14 15.51 -24.15
CA ASP A 306 -4.80 16.43 -25.10
C ASP A 306 -4.63 17.92 -24.72
N ALA A 307 -3.84 18.22 -23.69
CA ALA A 307 -3.53 19.58 -23.28
C ALA A 307 -2.64 20.26 -24.33
N SER A 308 -2.99 21.48 -24.75
CA SER A 308 -2.07 22.30 -25.57
C SER A 308 -0.78 22.58 -24.82
N ASP A 309 0.33 22.72 -25.57
CA ASP A 309 1.66 23.02 -25.02
C ASP A 309 1.71 24.33 -24.21
N ASP A 310 0.70 25.20 -24.37
CA ASP A 310 0.54 26.49 -23.69
C ASP A 310 -0.10 26.40 -22.29
N ILE A 311 -0.45 25.20 -21.80
CA ILE A 311 -1.02 25.07 -20.44
C ILE A 311 0.10 25.18 -19.39
N GLU A 312 0.17 26.35 -18.75
CA GLU A 312 1.04 26.57 -17.59
C GLU A 312 0.63 25.62 -16.46
N TYR A 313 1.51 24.68 -16.09
CA TYR A 313 1.24 23.68 -15.06
C TYR A 313 1.84 24.07 -13.70
N LEU A 314 1.13 23.72 -12.63
CA LEU A 314 1.58 23.97 -11.27
C LEU A 314 2.68 22.96 -10.87
N THR A 315 3.79 23.46 -10.33
CA THR A 315 4.98 22.68 -9.92
C THR A 315 5.32 22.92 -8.46
N PRO A 316 6.04 22.00 -7.78
CA PRO A 316 6.55 22.27 -6.44
C PRO A 316 7.42 23.53 -6.36
N GLY A 317 8.16 23.85 -7.42
CA GLY A 317 9.00 25.04 -7.53
C GLY A 317 8.24 26.35 -7.35
N HIS A 318 6.98 26.42 -7.79
CA HIS A 318 6.12 27.59 -7.55
C HIS A 318 5.90 27.87 -6.05
N PHE A 319 5.97 26.85 -5.19
CA PHE A 319 5.86 27.02 -3.74
C PHE A 319 7.20 27.33 -3.05
N LEU A 320 8.33 27.12 -3.75
CA LEU A 320 9.66 27.34 -3.21
C LEU A 320 10.24 28.69 -3.63
N ILE A 321 10.12 29.01 -4.92
CA ILE A 321 10.76 30.18 -5.54
C ILE A 321 9.82 30.91 -6.51
N LEU A 322 8.51 30.62 -6.46
CA LEU A 322 7.46 31.24 -7.29
C LEU A 322 7.57 30.95 -8.80
N ARG A 323 8.39 29.97 -9.20
CA ARG A 323 8.54 29.48 -10.58
C ARG A 323 9.13 28.06 -10.63
N PRO A 324 9.05 27.34 -11.75
CA PRO A 324 9.81 26.10 -11.92
C PRO A 324 11.32 26.37 -11.81
N LEU A 325 12.08 25.50 -11.15
CA LEU A 325 13.53 25.67 -10.94
C LEU A 325 14.34 25.53 -12.23
N THR A 326 13.83 24.80 -13.21
CA THR A 326 14.47 24.62 -14.52
C THR A 326 14.00 25.62 -15.57
N ALA A 327 13.11 26.55 -15.22
CA ALA A 327 12.68 27.59 -16.15
C ALA A 327 13.83 28.58 -16.43
N ALA A 328 13.91 29.06 -17.67
CA ALA A 328 14.75 30.21 -18.00
C ALA A 328 14.38 31.41 -17.11
N PRO A 329 15.31 32.34 -16.81
CA PRO A 329 14.92 33.60 -16.22
C PRO A 329 13.81 34.22 -17.09
N PRO A 330 12.73 34.75 -16.49
CA PRO A 330 11.77 35.53 -17.27
C PRO A 330 12.54 36.65 -17.97
N ASN A 331 12.19 36.95 -19.22
CA ASN A 331 12.66 38.16 -19.88
C ASN A 331 12.28 39.32 -18.96
N VAL A 332 13.26 39.92 -18.31
CA VAL A 332 13.04 41.06 -17.42
C VAL A 332 12.68 42.22 -18.35
N PRO A 333 11.46 42.79 -18.29
CA PRO A 333 11.19 44.04 -18.98
C PRO A 333 12.21 45.08 -18.50
N ASP A 334 12.58 46.00 -19.38
CA ASP A 334 13.55 47.06 -19.05
C ASP A 334 13.16 47.71 -17.69
N PRO A 335 14.09 47.89 -16.73
CA PRO A 335 13.81 48.55 -15.45
C PRO A 335 13.08 49.91 -15.58
N PHE A 336 13.17 50.56 -16.74
CA PHE A 336 12.46 51.80 -17.06
C PHE A 336 10.98 51.62 -17.49
N GLU A 337 10.52 50.40 -17.78
CA GLU A 337 9.13 50.10 -18.19
C GLU A 337 8.19 49.78 -17.00
N LEU A 338 8.73 49.47 -15.82
CA LEU A 338 7.94 49.12 -14.64
C LEU A 338 7.90 50.30 -13.65
N SER A 339 6.96 51.22 -13.83
CA SER A 339 6.63 52.29 -12.87
C SER A 339 5.90 51.77 -11.61
N VAL A 340 6.29 50.59 -11.11
CA VAL A 340 5.67 49.95 -9.96
C VAL A 340 6.45 50.33 -8.71
N SER A 341 5.81 51.07 -7.79
CA SER A 341 6.41 51.39 -6.50
C SER A 341 6.90 50.12 -5.76
N PRO A 342 7.92 50.21 -4.87
CA PRO A 342 8.37 49.06 -4.07
C PRO A 342 7.23 48.36 -3.30
N ARG A 343 6.20 49.12 -2.89
CA ARG A 343 4.97 48.59 -2.29
C ARG A 343 4.14 47.77 -3.28
N GLY A 344 4.08 48.18 -4.55
CA GLY A 344 3.44 47.43 -5.63
C GLY A 344 4.16 46.13 -5.98
N GLN A 345 5.50 46.12 -6.00
CA GLN A 345 6.29 44.89 -6.23
C GLN A 345 6.10 43.87 -5.10
N TYR A 346 6.15 44.31 -3.83
CA TYR A 346 5.89 43.44 -2.69
C TYR A 346 4.45 42.88 -2.69
N ARG A 347 3.46 43.72 -3.04
CA ARG A 347 2.07 43.30 -3.19
C ARG A 347 1.92 42.27 -4.31
N HIS A 348 2.59 42.47 -5.44
CA HIS A 348 2.57 41.55 -6.57
C HIS A 348 3.15 40.17 -6.20
N VAL A 349 4.28 40.11 -5.49
CA VAL A 349 4.87 38.84 -5.00
C VAL A 349 3.90 38.09 -4.07
N LYS A 350 3.19 38.80 -3.18
CA LYS A 350 2.14 38.21 -2.34
C LYS A 350 0.96 37.70 -3.14
N GLU A 351 0.51 38.46 -4.14
CA GLU A 351 -0.58 38.07 -5.03
C GLU A 351 -0.24 36.82 -5.84
N LEU A 352 1.00 36.69 -6.33
CA LEU A 352 1.51 35.49 -6.99
C LEU A 352 1.53 34.27 -6.06
N ALA A 353 2.05 34.41 -4.84
CA ALA A 353 2.04 33.33 -3.85
C ALA A 353 0.61 32.84 -3.55
N LEU A 354 -0.35 33.76 -3.38
CA LEU A 354 -1.76 33.44 -3.19
C LEU A 354 -2.38 32.80 -4.44
N HIS A 355 -2.01 33.26 -5.63
CA HIS A 355 -2.47 32.71 -6.89
C HIS A 355 -2.10 31.23 -7.00
N PHE A 356 -0.87 30.84 -6.68
CA PHE A 356 -0.47 29.42 -6.70
C PHE A 356 -1.23 28.57 -5.69
N TRP A 357 -1.54 29.07 -4.49
CA TRP A 357 -2.39 28.35 -3.53
C TRP A 357 -3.85 28.22 -4.00
N LYS A 358 -4.39 29.23 -4.69
CA LYS A 358 -5.71 29.12 -5.34
C LYS A 358 -5.72 28.06 -6.44
N ARG A 359 -4.69 28.04 -7.29
CA ARG A 359 -4.50 27.00 -8.31
C ARG A 359 -4.36 25.62 -7.69
N TRP A 360 -3.54 25.47 -6.65
CA TRP A 360 -3.39 24.24 -5.89
C TRP A 360 -4.73 23.70 -5.38
N SER A 361 -5.58 24.57 -4.82
CA SER A 361 -6.89 24.15 -4.33
C SER A 361 -7.85 23.76 -5.46
N ARG A 362 -7.82 24.47 -6.60
CA ARG A 362 -8.75 24.26 -7.72
C ARG A 362 -8.37 23.10 -8.63
N GLU A 363 -7.08 22.89 -8.83
CA GLU A 363 -6.52 21.93 -9.78
C GLU A 363 -6.06 20.66 -9.06
N TYR A 364 -5.14 20.81 -8.10
CA TYR A 364 -4.55 19.65 -7.43
C TYR A 364 -5.48 19.05 -6.38
N LEU A 365 -6.03 19.83 -5.44
CA LEU A 365 -6.84 19.27 -4.34
C LEU A 365 -8.12 18.60 -4.87
N THR A 366 -8.76 19.18 -5.90
CA THR A 366 -9.91 18.58 -6.58
C THR A 366 -9.56 17.25 -7.25
N SER A 367 -8.38 17.13 -7.88
CA SER A 367 -7.91 15.85 -8.45
C SER A 367 -7.80 14.72 -7.41
N GLN A 368 -7.61 15.05 -6.13
CA GLN A 368 -7.46 14.08 -5.05
C GLN A 368 -8.80 13.55 -4.50
N GLN A 369 -9.94 14.00 -5.02
CA GLN A 369 -11.27 13.57 -4.55
C GLN A 369 -11.59 12.10 -4.92
N ALA A 370 -11.11 11.63 -6.08
CA ALA A 370 -11.45 10.30 -6.58
C ALA A 370 -10.67 9.18 -5.86
N LEU A 371 -11.38 8.18 -5.33
CA LEU A 371 -10.78 6.97 -4.79
C LEU A 371 -10.37 6.02 -5.92
N GLN A 372 -9.12 6.09 -6.37
CA GLN A 372 -8.59 5.23 -7.44
C GLN A 372 -8.55 3.74 -7.08
N LYS A 373 -8.46 3.42 -5.78
CA LYS A 373 -8.37 2.04 -5.27
C LYS A 373 -9.14 1.94 -3.94
N TRP A 374 -9.62 0.72 -3.64
CA TRP A 374 -10.21 0.38 -2.34
C TRP A 374 -11.45 1.22 -2.02
N ASN A 375 -12.31 1.32 -3.03
CA ASN A 375 -13.56 2.07 -3.02
C ASN A 375 -14.79 1.24 -2.64
N LYS A 376 -14.63 -0.07 -2.44
CA LYS A 376 -15.70 -0.97 -1.98
C LYS A 376 -15.37 -1.49 -0.58
N PRO A 377 -16.32 -1.43 0.38
CA PRO A 377 -16.12 -2.05 1.68
C PRO A 377 -15.94 -3.56 1.50
N ASP A 378 -14.93 -4.13 2.16
CA ASP A 378 -14.80 -5.59 2.27
C ASP A 378 -15.99 -6.11 3.08
N SER A 379 -16.63 -7.17 2.63
CA SER A 379 -17.71 -7.81 3.40
C SER A 379 -17.19 -8.48 4.67
N ARG A 380 -15.86 -8.70 4.76
CA ARG A 380 -15.18 -9.31 5.90
C ARG A 380 -14.62 -8.22 6.80
N SER A 381 -15.41 -7.80 7.78
CA SER A 381 -14.93 -6.89 8.83
C SER A 381 -13.95 -7.63 9.75
N PRO A 382 -12.80 -7.03 10.09
CA PRO A 382 -11.86 -7.63 11.04
C PRO A 382 -12.49 -7.64 12.44
N GLN A 383 -12.27 -8.73 13.20
CA GLN A 383 -12.77 -8.85 14.57
C GLN A 383 -11.63 -9.14 15.56
N VAL A 384 -11.73 -8.56 16.76
CA VAL A 384 -10.84 -8.92 17.86
C VAL A 384 -11.05 -10.40 18.21
N GLY A 385 -9.96 -11.12 18.43
CA GLY A 385 -9.95 -12.57 18.65
C GLY A 385 -9.83 -13.40 17.36
N GLN A 386 -9.98 -12.80 16.18
CA GLN A 386 -9.89 -13.52 14.90
C GLN A 386 -8.46 -13.98 14.61
N VAL A 387 -8.31 -15.22 14.16
CA VAL A 387 -7.02 -15.78 13.73
C VAL A 387 -6.75 -15.39 12.28
N VAL A 388 -5.55 -14.87 12.04
CA VAL A 388 -5.11 -14.34 10.75
C VAL A 388 -3.73 -14.89 10.38
N ILE A 389 -3.49 -15.07 9.09
CA ILE A 389 -2.15 -15.24 8.52
C ILE A 389 -1.54 -13.84 8.34
N ILE A 390 -0.30 -13.67 8.80
CA ILE A 390 0.46 -12.43 8.68
C ILE A 390 1.40 -12.53 7.48
N LEU A 391 1.10 -11.79 6.41
CA LEU A 391 1.93 -11.73 5.22
C LEU A 391 3.25 -11.02 5.51
N GLU A 392 4.35 -11.68 5.19
CA GLU A 392 5.70 -11.12 5.23
C GLU A 392 6.28 -11.20 3.81
N ASP A 393 6.80 -10.09 3.30
CA ASP A 393 7.28 -9.98 1.92
C ASP A 393 8.56 -10.81 1.68
N ASP A 394 9.32 -11.06 2.75
CA ASP A 394 10.61 -11.76 2.70
C ASP A 394 10.46 -13.29 2.83
N LEU A 395 9.23 -13.80 3.01
CA LEU A 395 8.96 -15.22 3.24
C LEU A 395 8.13 -15.84 2.11
N PRO A 396 8.45 -17.08 1.69
CA PRO A 396 7.65 -17.79 0.71
C PRO A 396 6.28 -18.17 1.29
N PRO A 397 5.30 -18.50 0.42
CA PRO A 397 4.03 -19.05 0.86
C PRO A 397 4.20 -20.25 1.79
N LEU A 398 3.24 -20.44 2.71
CA LEU A 398 3.27 -21.43 3.81
C LEU A 398 4.26 -21.16 4.95
N SER A 399 5.20 -20.22 4.81
CA SER A 399 6.13 -19.83 5.89
C SER A 399 5.61 -18.65 6.74
N TRP A 400 4.44 -18.12 6.39
CA TRP A 400 3.84 -16.99 7.09
C TRP A 400 3.30 -17.36 8.47
N LYS A 401 3.52 -16.46 9.44
CA LYS A 401 3.13 -16.68 10.83
C LYS A 401 1.61 -16.54 10.99
N LEU A 402 1.05 -17.35 11.88
CA LEU A 402 -0.29 -17.13 12.40
C LEU A 402 -0.26 -16.16 13.57
N GLY A 403 -1.31 -15.37 13.69
CA GLY A 403 -1.53 -14.50 14.82
C GLY A 403 -3.00 -14.31 15.12
N ARG A 404 -3.30 -13.79 16.30
CA ARG A 404 -4.66 -13.45 16.73
C ARG A 404 -4.78 -11.94 16.87
N ILE A 405 -5.80 -11.34 16.27
CA ILE A 405 -6.07 -9.90 16.44
C ILE A 405 -6.36 -9.65 17.92
N SER A 406 -5.54 -8.83 18.58
CA SER A 406 -5.73 -8.42 19.98
C SER A 406 -6.45 -7.08 20.08
N ARG A 407 -6.17 -6.15 19.16
CA ARG A 407 -6.75 -4.81 19.15
C ARG A 407 -6.88 -4.28 17.72
N LEU A 408 -7.93 -3.50 17.49
CA LEU A 408 -8.13 -2.75 16.26
C LEU A 408 -7.92 -1.26 16.53
N PHE A 409 -7.30 -0.56 15.59
CA PHE A 409 -7.07 0.89 15.67
C PHE A 409 -7.97 1.60 14.63
N PRO A 410 -9.16 2.07 15.02
CA PRO A 410 -10.00 2.86 14.15
C PRO A 410 -9.34 4.20 13.83
N GLY A 411 -9.45 4.63 12.57
CA GLY A 411 -9.12 5.99 12.18
C GLY A 411 -10.22 6.99 12.59
N PRO A 412 -10.05 8.29 12.29
CA PRO A 412 -11.08 9.31 12.54
C PRO A 412 -12.41 9.08 11.81
N ASP A 413 -12.45 8.14 10.87
CA ASP A 413 -13.64 7.70 10.15
C ASP A 413 -14.24 6.40 10.71
N GLU A 414 -13.84 5.99 11.92
CA GLU A 414 -14.22 4.74 12.60
C GLU A 414 -13.82 3.45 11.85
N VAL A 415 -13.06 3.58 10.75
CA VAL A 415 -12.58 2.43 9.98
C VAL A 415 -11.19 2.03 10.45
N SER A 416 -11.08 0.80 10.95
CA SER A 416 -9.79 0.21 11.30
C SER A 416 -9.01 -0.14 10.04
N ARG A 417 -7.75 0.31 9.97
CA ARG A 417 -6.80 -0.02 8.88
C ARG A 417 -5.53 -0.69 9.41
N VAL A 418 -5.32 -0.63 10.72
CA VAL A 418 -4.21 -1.21 11.44
C VAL A 418 -4.78 -2.06 12.57
N ALA A 419 -4.16 -3.21 12.80
CA ALA A 419 -4.49 -4.08 13.92
C ALA A 419 -3.21 -4.43 14.69
N GLU A 420 -3.37 -4.60 15.99
CA GLU A 420 -2.43 -5.29 16.83
C GLU A 420 -2.71 -6.80 16.74
N VAL A 421 -1.66 -7.58 16.51
CA VAL A 421 -1.74 -9.02 16.34
C VAL A 421 -0.77 -9.68 17.31
N ARG A 422 -1.30 -10.55 18.17
CA ARG A 422 -0.52 -11.39 19.07
C ARG A 422 -0.04 -12.62 18.33
N THR A 423 1.27 -12.84 18.35
CA THR A 423 1.95 -14.05 17.84
C THR A 423 2.65 -14.78 19.00
N PRO A 424 3.11 -16.03 18.82
CA PRO A 424 3.89 -16.72 19.84
C PRO A 424 5.15 -15.97 20.27
N ASN A 425 5.74 -15.18 19.36
CA ASN A 425 7.00 -14.46 19.58
C ASN A 425 6.79 -13.02 20.03
N GLY A 426 5.55 -12.61 20.35
CA GLY A 426 5.22 -11.27 20.80
C GLY A 426 4.13 -10.58 19.99
N ILE A 427 3.98 -9.28 20.24
CA ILE A 427 2.90 -8.46 19.69
C ILE A 427 3.42 -7.65 18.50
N LEU A 428 2.66 -7.65 17.40
CA LEU A 428 3.00 -6.94 16.17
C LEU A 428 1.86 -6.00 15.75
N CYS A 429 2.17 -4.75 15.45
CA CYS A 429 1.26 -3.87 14.74
C CYS A 429 1.41 -4.07 13.23
N ARG A 430 0.32 -4.38 12.54
CA ARG A 430 0.31 -4.62 11.09
C ARG A 430 -0.90 -3.95 10.43
N PRO A 431 -0.73 -3.43 9.21
CA PRO A 431 -1.87 -2.99 8.43
C PRO A 431 -2.75 -4.19 8.08
N LEU A 432 -4.07 -4.00 8.05
CA LEU A 432 -5.03 -5.07 7.73
C LEU A 432 -4.77 -5.72 6.36
N ARG A 433 -4.15 -4.99 5.43
CA ARG A 433 -3.74 -5.52 4.11
C ARG A 433 -2.69 -6.62 4.17
N LYS A 434 -1.98 -6.75 5.29
CA LYS A 434 -1.04 -7.84 5.55
C LYS A 434 -1.66 -8.95 6.39
N LEU A 435 -2.94 -8.84 6.74
CA LEU A 435 -3.65 -9.81 7.57
C LEU A 435 -4.72 -10.50 6.74
N CYS A 436 -4.66 -11.82 6.70
CA CYS A 436 -5.60 -12.66 5.98
C CYS A 436 -6.40 -13.49 6.99
N PRO A 437 -7.71 -13.27 7.15
CA PRO A 437 -8.52 -14.05 8.08
C PRO A 437 -8.55 -15.51 7.64
N LEU A 438 -8.22 -16.42 8.55
CA LEU A 438 -8.42 -17.83 8.28
C LEU A 438 -9.92 -18.09 8.06
N PRO A 439 -10.28 -18.92 7.07
CA PRO A 439 -11.66 -19.34 6.90
C PRO A 439 -12.16 -20.04 8.17
N THR A 440 -13.31 -19.63 8.68
CA THR A 440 -14.06 -20.42 9.66
C THR A 440 -14.70 -21.60 8.94
N GLN A 441 -14.43 -22.82 9.42
CA GLN A 441 -15.01 -24.05 8.87
C GLN A 441 -16.54 -24.07 9.02
#